data_AF-A0A356ATC2-F1
#
_entry.id   AF-A0A356ATC2-F1
#
_cell.length_a   1.000
_cell.length_b   1.000
_cell.length_c   1.000
_cell.angle_alpha   90.00
_cell.angle_beta   90.00
_cell.angle_gamma   90.00
#
_symmetry.space_group_name_H-M   'P 1'
#
loop_
_entity.id
_entity.type
_entity.pdbx_description
1 polymer ?
#
loop_
_entity_poly.entity_id
_entity_poly.type
_entity_poly.pdbx_seq_one_letter_code
_entity_poly.pdbx_strand_id
1 'polypeptide(L)'
;MDKYESWVQPGGAIIVDSSLVNRQIKREDVTVYYIPATELAEQAGNSTFANIYLLGKLIGHTNLIKPESFEASLYQTLREKYHHMIPAEMKILRDGMEYK
;
A
#
# COMPACT_ATOMS: atom_id res chain seq x y z
N MET A 1 -13.41 4.81 6.50
CA MET A 1 -12.50 5.25 7.57
C MET A 1 -13.17 5.15 8.94
N ASP A 2 -14.31 5.81 9.15
CA ASP A 2 -15.04 5.86 10.43
C ASP A 2 -15.35 4.49 11.07
N LYS A 3 -15.51 3.46 10.25
CA LYS A 3 -15.78 2.09 10.73
C LYS A 3 -14.56 1.37 11.30
N TYR A 4 -13.35 1.68 10.82
CA TYR A 4 -12.14 0.90 11.08
C TYR A 4 -11.11 1.65 11.91
N GLU A 5 -11.18 2.98 11.96
CA GLU A 5 -10.26 3.81 12.75
C GLU A 5 -10.24 3.39 14.22
N SER A 6 -11.38 3.03 14.81
CA SER A 6 -11.49 2.59 16.21
C SER A 6 -10.97 1.17 16.48
N TRP A 7 -10.74 0.36 15.45
CA TRP A 7 -10.28 -1.03 15.59
C TRP A 7 -8.77 -1.11 15.77
N VAL A 8 -8.05 -0.07 15.35
CA VAL A 8 -6.60 -0.03 15.47
C VAL A 8 -6.22 0.23 16.92
N GLN A 9 -5.42 -0.67 17.49
CA GLN A 9 -4.94 -0.54 18.86
C GLN A 9 -3.98 0.66 18.99
N PRO A 10 -3.87 1.27 20.18
CA PRO A 10 -2.83 2.26 20.46
C PRO A 10 -1.44 1.74 20.06
N GLY A 11 -0.63 2.60 19.44
CA GLY A 11 0.67 2.27 18.85
C GLY A 11 0.59 1.62 17.46
N GLY A 12 -0.60 1.34 16.94
CA GLY A 12 -0.80 0.78 15.61
C GLY A 12 -0.60 1.81 14.48
N ALA A 13 -0.61 1.32 13.24
CA ALA A 13 -0.48 2.14 12.04
C ALA A 13 -1.77 2.12 11.20
N ILE A 14 -2.11 3.27 10.63
CA ILE A 14 -3.21 3.43 9.67
C ILE A 14 -2.64 4.02 8.39
N ILE A 15 -2.87 3.37 7.27
CA ILE A 15 -2.45 3.82 5.94
C ILE A 15 -3.70 4.20 5.19
N VAL A 16 -3.77 5.46 4.74
CA VAL A 16 -4.94 6.08 4.15
C VAL A 16 -4.63 6.46 2.72
N ASP A 17 -5.54 6.10 1.82
CA ASP A 17 -5.56 6.72 0.50
C ASP A 17 -6.10 8.15 0.62
N SER A 18 -5.20 9.14 0.58
CA SER A 18 -5.56 10.55 0.75
C SER A 18 -6.28 11.15 -0.45
N SER A 19 -6.23 10.49 -1.62
CA SER A 19 -6.99 10.92 -2.79
C SER A 19 -8.49 10.58 -2.67
N LEU A 20 -8.83 9.58 -1.83
CA LEU A 20 -10.20 9.16 -1.59
C LEU A 20 -10.78 9.70 -0.28
N VAL A 21 -9.91 10.10 0.66
CA VAL A 21 -10.32 10.49 2.00
C VAL A 21 -9.80 11.87 2.38
N ASN A 22 -10.73 12.83 2.43
CA ASN A 22 -10.45 14.24 2.75
C ASN A 22 -10.45 14.56 4.25
N ARG A 23 -10.68 13.55 5.11
CA ARG A 23 -10.76 13.74 6.56
C ARG A 23 -9.46 13.32 7.23
N GLN A 24 -8.94 14.19 8.09
CA GLN A 24 -7.81 13.84 8.95
C GLN A 24 -8.24 13.01 10.18
N ILE A 25 -7.45 11.98 10.49
CA ILE A 25 -7.48 11.26 11.76
C ILE A 25 -7.12 12.22 12.89
N LYS A 26 -7.93 12.20 13.96
CA LYS A 26 -7.70 13.02 15.16
C LYS A 26 -7.06 12.24 16.31
N ARG A 27 -6.90 10.93 16.15
CA ARG A 27 -6.21 10.08 17.12
C ARG A 27 -4.72 10.37 17.12
N GLU A 28 -4.17 10.63 18.30
CA GLU A 28 -2.73 10.88 18.51
C GLU A 28 -1.97 9.61 18.94
N ASP A 29 -2.70 8.54 19.29
CA ASP A 29 -2.16 7.27 19.76
C ASP A 29 -1.85 6.28 18.64
N VAL A 30 -1.99 6.67 17.37
CA VAL A 30 -1.71 5.83 16.20
C VAL A 30 -0.82 6.57 15.21
N THR A 31 -0.01 5.83 14.47
CA THR A 31 0.78 6.40 13.37
C THR A 31 -0.07 6.42 12.11
N VAL A 32 -0.18 7.57 11.44
CA VAL A 32 -0.99 7.70 10.24
C VAL A 32 -0.14 8.08 9.04
N TYR A 33 -0.28 7.32 7.97
CA TYR A 33 0.36 7.59 6.68
C TYR A 33 -0.70 7.93 5.65
N TYR A 34 -0.52 9.05 4.96
CA TYR A 34 -1.42 9.51 3.90
C TYR A 34 -0.70 9.39 2.58
N ILE A 35 -1.24 8.56 1.69
CA ILE A 35 -0.67 8.31 0.36
C ILE A 35 -1.77 8.57 -0.66
N PRO A 36 -1.57 9.42 -1.68
CA PRO A 36 -2.56 9.63 -2.74
C PRO A 36 -2.50 8.45 -3.73
N ALA A 37 -2.78 7.24 -3.24
CA ALA A 37 -2.49 6.00 -3.93
C ALA A 37 -3.28 5.85 -5.23
N THR A 38 -4.56 6.25 -5.25
CA THR A 38 -5.37 6.24 -6.48
C THR A 38 -4.82 7.20 -7.53
N GLU A 39 -4.44 8.43 -7.15
CA GLU A 39 -3.82 9.39 -8.08
C GLU A 39 -2.48 8.88 -8.64
N LEU A 40 -1.61 8.31 -7.78
CA LEU A 40 -0.34 7.73 -8.21
C LEU A 40 -0.54 6.55 -9.18
N ALA A 41 -1.55 5.72 -8.93
CA ALA A 41 -1.90 4.60 -9.78
C ALA A 41 -2.43 5.05 -11.15
N GLU A 42 -3.25 6.10 -11.18
CA GLU A 42 -3.72 6.74 -12.42
C GLU A 42 -2.55 7.32 -13.23
N GLN A 43 -1.61 8.01 -12.57
CA GLN A 43 -0.39 8.52 -13.21
C GLN A 43 0.50 7.39 -13.76
N ALA A 44 0.54 6.25 -13.09
CA ALA A 44 1.24 5.05 -13.55
C ALA A 44 0.48 4.29 -14.67
N GLY A 45 -0.70 4.75 -15.07
CA GLY A 45 -1.49 4.19 -16.16
C GLY A 45 -2.26 2.92 -15.79
N ASN A 46 -2.34 2.56 -14.50
CA ASN A 46 -3.10 1.41 -14.04
C ASN A 46 -3.66 1.63 -12.62
N SER A 47 -4.96 1.86 -12.54
CA SER A 47 -5.66 2.09 -11.27
C SER A 47 -5.58 0.93 -10.28
N THR A 48 -5.28 -0.30 -10.73
CA THR A 48 -5.11 -1.44 -9.81
C THR A 48 -3.87 -1.31 -8.93
N PHE A 49 -2.94 -0.42 -9.27
CA PHE A 49 -1.72 -0.16 -8.50
C PHE A 49 -1.95 0.59 -7.18
N ALA A 50 -3.12 1.19 -6.96
CA ALA A 50 -3.41 1.92 -5.72
C ALA A 50 -3.22 1.03 -4.48
N ASN A 51 -3.75 -0.19 -4.53
CA ASN A 51 -3.60 -1.15 -3.41
C ASN A 51 -2.14 -1.56 -3.19
N ILE A 52 -1.33 -1.60 -4.25
CA ILE A 52 0.08 -1.98 -4.18
C ILE A 52 0.90 -0.87 -3.52
N TYR A 53 0.60 0.40 -3.78
CA TYR A 53 1.20 1.52 -3.04
C TYR A 53 0.91 1.44 -1.54
N LEU A 54 -0.36 1.22 -1.17
CA LEU A 54 -0.78 1.12 0.23
C LEU A 54 -0.14 -0.08 0.93
N LEU A 55 -0.10 -1.24 0.26
CA LEU A 55 0.56 -2.44 0.76
C LEU A 55 2.07 -2.23 0.90
N GLY A 56 2.70 -1.58 -0.08
CA GLY A 56 4.11 -1.19 -0.03
C GLY A 56 4.39 -0.41 1.24
N LYS A 57 3.58 0.61 1.57
CA LYS A 57 3.78 1.38 2.80
C LYS A 57 3.66 0.53 4.06
N LEU A 58 2.69 -0.39 4.10
CA LEU A 58 2.53 -1.30 5.23
C LEU A 58 3.77 -2.16 5.43
N ILE A 59 4.31 -2.72 4.34
CA ILE A 59 5.51 -3.54 4.37
C ILE A 59 6.72 -2.69 4.78
N GLY A 60 6.90 -1.50 4.21
CA GLY A 60 8.02 -0.61 4.55
C GLY A 60 7.98 -0.11 6.00
N HIS A 61 6.79 0.14 6.55
CA HIS A 61 6.63 0.52 7.95
C HIS A 61 6.90 -0.64 8.91
N THR A 62 6.38 -1.82 8.60
CA THR A 62 6.42 -2.97 9.53
C THR A 62 7.67 -3.83 9.37
N ASN A 63 8.32 -3.80 8.20
CA ASN A 63 9.41 -4.69 7.79
C ASN A 63 9.11 -6.19 7.97
N LEU A 64 7.82 -6.56 8.02
CA LEU A 64 7.38 -7.94 8.29
C LEU A 64 7.57 -8.86 7.08
N ILE A 65 7.53 -8.31 5.87
CA ILE A 65 7.58 -9.05 4.61
C ILE A 65 8.79 -8.56 3.81
N LYS A 66 9.59 -9.49 3.30
CA LYS A 66 10.64 -9.16 2.35
C LYS A 66 10.04 -8.92 0.96
N PRO A 67 10.43 -7.88 0.22
CA PRO A 67 9.95 -7.65 -1.14
C PRO A 67 10.09 -8.88 -2.04
N GLU A 68 11.18 -9.64 -1.88
CA GLU A 68 11.47 -10.84 -2.65
C GLU A 68 10.47 -11.98 -2.33
N SER A 69 9.98 -12.04 -1.10
CA SER A 69 8.93 -13.00 -0.72
C SER A 69 7.57 -12.64 -1.33
N PHE A 70 7.28 -11.33 -1.45
CA PHE A 70 6.09 -10.87 -2.17
C PHE A 70 6.20 -11.16 -3.68
N GLU A 71 7.35 -10.88 -4.29
CA GLU A 71 7.60 -11.22 -5.69
C GLU A 71 7.41 -12.72 -5.97
N ALA A 72 7.99 -13.58 -5.13
CA ALA A 72 7.85 -15.02 -5.27
C ALA A 72 6.38 -15.49 -5.17
N SER A 73 5.57 -14.85 -4.32
CA SER A 73 4.15 -15.20 -4.19
C SER A 73 3.33 -14.78 -5.41
N LEU A 74 3.70 -13.68 -6.08
CA LEU A 74 3.07 -13.27 -7.34
C LEU A 74 3.28 -14.32 -8.44
N TYR A 75 4.50 -14.86 -8.60
CA TYR A 75 4.76 -15.92 -9.58
C TYR A 75 3.97 -17.20 -9.30
N GLN A 76 3.75 -17.54 -8.02
CA GLN A 76 2.99 -18.73 -7.62
C GLN A 76 1.47 -18.54 -7.79
N THR A 77 0.96 -17.33 -7.57
CA THR A 77 -0.49 -17.05 -7.52
C THR A 77 -1.03 -16.61 -8.88
N LEU A 78 -0.24 -15.86 -9.65
CA LEU A 78 -0.64 -15.35 -10.95
C LEU A 78 -0.41 -16.41 -12.05
N ARG A 79 -1.36 -16.48 -12.98
CA ARG A 79 -1.19 -17.26 -14.21
C ARG A 79 -0.03 -16.69 -15.03
N GLU A 80 0.71 -17.56 -15.70
CA GLU A 80 1.90 -17.22 -16.49
C GLU A 80 1.72 -16.03 -17.44
N LYS A 81 0.56 -15.94 -18.11
CA LYS A 81 0.24 -14.81 -19.00
C LYS A 81 0.28 -13.43 -18.33
N TYR A 82 0.23 -13.35 -17.00
CA TYR A 82 0.29 -12.12 -16.22
C TYR A 82 1.68 -11.84 -15.63
N HIS A 83 2.64 -12.76 -15.74
CA HIS A 83 3.98 -12.61 -15.15
C HIS A 83 4.73 -11.40 -15.70
N HIS A 84 4.45 -10.99 -16.93
CA HIS A 84 5.04 -9.79 -17.53
C HIS A 84 4.70 -8.49 -16.78
N MET A 85 3.66 -8.49 -15.93
CA MET A 85 3.27 -7.33 -15.11
C MET A 85 4.01 -7.27 -13.77
N ILE A 86 4.58 -8.39 -13.32
CA ILE A 86 5.24 -8.50 -12.01
C ILE A 86 6.35 -7.46 -11.83
N PRO A 87 7.24 -7.20 -12.81
CA PRO A 87 8.26 -6.16 -12.67
C PRO A 87 7.68 -4.76 -12.41
N ALA A 88 6.57 -4.42 -13.07
CA ALA A 88 5.89 -3.15 -12.86
C ALA A 88 5.27 -3.10 -11.46
N GLU A 89 4.57 -4.17 -11.05
CA GLU A 89 3.96 -4.28 -9.72
C GLU A 89 5.00 -4.20 -8.59
N MET A 90 6.17 -4.83 -8.77
CA MET A 90 7.30 -4.75 -7.83
C MET A 90 7.89 -3.35 -7.73
N LYS A 91 7.92 -2.58 -8.83
CA LYS A 91 8.33 -1.17 -8.77
C LYS A 91 7.35 -0.36 -7.93
N ILE A 92 6.05 -0.50 -8.18
CA ILE A 92 5.00 0.20 -7.43
C ILE A 92 5.06 -0.15 -5.94
N LEU A 93 5.29 -1.43 -5.61
CA LEU A 93 5.45 -1.87 -4.23
C LEU A 93 6.60 -1.13 -3.54
N ARG A 94 7.77 -1.05 -4.19
CA ARG A 94 8.95 -0.36 -3.67
C ARG A 94 8.70 1.14 -3.52
N ASP A 95 8.09 1.77 -4.52
CA ASP A 95 7.69 3.18 -4.44
C ASP A 95 6.77 3.42 -3.21
N GLY A 96 5.81 2.51 -2.96
CA GLY A 96 4.94 2.56 -1.78
C GLY A 96 5.68 2.36 -0.44
N MET A 97 6.67 1.46 -0.40
CA MET A 97 7.50 1.21 0.80
C MET A 97 8.29 2.45 1.23
N GLU A 98 8.79 3.21 0.25
CA GLU A 98 9.63 4.39 0.46
C GLU A 98 8.82 5.70 0.56
N TYR A 99 7.53 5.66 0.22
CA TYR A 99 6.65 6.83 0.23
C TYR A 99 6.62 7.47 1.60
N LYS A 100 6.84 8.79 1.68
CA LYS A 100 6.97 9.53 2.95
C LYS A 100 5.63 9.89 3.55
#